data_AF-A0A2K5QFW0-F1
#
_entry.id   AF-A0A2K5QFW0-F1
#
_cell.length_a   1.000
_cell.length_b   1.000
_cell.length_c   1.000
_cell.angle_alpha   90.00
_cell.angle_beta   90.00
_cell.angle_gamma   90.00
#
_symmetry.space_group_name_H-M   'P 1'
#
loop_
_entity.id
_entity.type
_entity.pdbx_description
1 polymer ?
#
loop_
_entity_poly.entity_id
_entity_poly.type
_entity_poly.pdbx_seq_one_letter_code
_entity_poly.pdbx_strand_id
1 'polypeptide(L)'
;MSVGFIGAGQLAFALAKGFTAAGVLAAHKIMASSPDMDLDTVSALRKIGVKLTPHNKETVRHSDVLFLAVKPHIIPFILDEIGADIEDRHIVVSCAAGVTISSIEKKLSAFRPGPRVIRCMTNTPVVVREGATVYATGTHAQVEDGRLLEQLMSSVGFCTEVEEDLINTVTGLSGSGPAYGAAKMLLHSEQHPGQLKDHVCSPGGATIHALHVLESGGFRSLLINAVEASCIRTRELQSMAEQEQVSPAAIKKTILDKVKLDSPAGASLSPSGHTKLLPHSLAPAGKKD
;
A
#
# COMPACT_ATOMS: atom_id res chain seq x y z
N MET A 1 13.04 -22.01 -1.73
CA MET A 1 12.40 -20.71 -1.56
C MET A 1 10.90 -20.86 -1.58
N SER A 2 10.24 -20.47 -0.49
CA SER A 2 8.80 -20.26 -0.38
C SER A 2 8.51 -18.76 -0.26
N VAL A 3 7.39 -18.31 -0.82
CA VAL A 3 6.99 -16.88 -0.80
C VAL A 3 5.69 -16.71 -0.04
N GLY A 4 5.65 -15.70 0.82
CA GLY A 4 4.49 -15.32 1.62
C GLY A 4 3.98 -13.95 1.25
N PHE A 5 2.67 -13.75 1.26
CA PHE A 5 2.02 -12.45 1.15
C PHE A 5 1.15 -12.21 2.38
N ILE A 6 1.49 -11.22 3.19
CA ILE A 6 0.54 -10.69 4.17
C ILE A 6 -0.31 -9.64 3.46
N GLY A 7 -1.59 -9.96 3.31
CA GLY A 7 -2.54 -9.26 2.44
C GLY A 7 -2.79 -10.03 1.15
N ALA A 8 -4.06 -10.27 0.82
CA ALA A 8 -4.50 -10.98 -0.37
C ALA A 8 -5.23 -10.07 -1.38
N GLY A 9 -4.82 -8.80 -1.45
CA GLY A 9 -5.42 -7.81 -2.36
C GLY A 9 -4.95 -7.93 -3.82
N GLN A 10 -5.22 -6.89 -4.60
CA GLN A 10 -4.87 -6.83 -6.03
C GLN A 10 -3.38 -7.02 -6.29
N LEU A 11 -2.52 -6.40 -5.48
CA LEU A 11 -1.06 -6.50 -5.65
C LEU A 11 -0.56 -7.93 -5.39
N ALA A 12 -1.00 -8.56 -4.29
CA ALA A 12 -0.62 -9.94 -3.97
C ALA A 12 -1.08 -10.91 -5.06
N PHE A 13 -2.31 -10.75 -5.57
CA PHE A 13 -2.80 -11.52 -6.70
C PHE A 13 -1.97 -11.29 -7.97
N ALA A 14 -1.66 -10.04 -8.31
CA ALA A 14 -0.87 -9.69 -9.48
C ALA A 14 0.53 -10.32 -9.45
N LEU A 15 1.23 -10.24 -8.31
CA LEU A 15 2.55 -10.84 -8.12
C LEU A 15 2.49 -12.37 -8.13
N ALA A 16 1.57 -12.98 -7.38
CA ALA A 16 1.43 -14.44 -7.36
C ALA A 16 1.12 -15.00 -8.75
N LYS A 17 0.24 -14.35 -9.52
CA LYS A 17 -0.06 -14.72 -10.91
C LYS A 17 1.14 -14.48 -11.83
N GLY A 18 1.85 -13.36 -11.67
CA GLY A 18 3.06 -13.05 -12.44
C GLY A 18 4.16 -14.11 -12.22
N PHE A 19 4.49 -14.41 -10.96
CA PHE A 19 5.54 -15.38 -10.62
C PHE A 19 5.22 -16.81 -11.10
N THR A 20 3.96 -17.22 -10.96
CA THR A 20 3.52 -18.54 -11.44
C THR A 20 3.53 -18.60 -12.97
N ALA A 21 3.08 -17.54 -13.67
CA ALA A 21 3.13 -17.46 -15.12
C ALA A 21 4.56 -17.38 -15.69
N ALA A 22 5.50 -16.79 -14.95
CA ALA A 22 6.91 -16.76 -15.31
C ALA A 22 7.63 -18.10 -15.07
N GLY A 23 6.99 -19.05 -14.35
CA GLY A 23 7.58 -20.35 -14.03
C GLY A 23 8.68 -20.30 -12.96
N VAL A 24 8.88 -19.15 -12.29
CA VAL A 24 9.92 -18.99 -11.25
C VAL A 24 9.48 -19.57 -9.90
N LEU A 25 8.17 -19.68 -9.65
CA LEU A 25 7.60 -20.24 -8.43
C LEU A 25 6.39 -21.11 -8.76
N ALA A 26 6.38 -22.32 -8.21
CA ALA A 26 5.18 -23.15 -8.22
C ALA A 26 4.12 -22.57 -7.27
N ALA A 27 2.84 -22.57 -7.67
CA ALA A 27 1.78 -21.93 -6.89
C ALA A 27 1.67 -22.45 -5.44
N HIS A 28 1.92 -23.75 -5.21
CA HIS A 28 1.90 -24.36 -3.88
C HIS A 28 3.05 -23.92 -2.96
N LYS A 29 4.08 -23.26 -3.50
CA LYS A 29 5.17 -22.60 -2.74
C LYS A 29 4.82 -21.18 -2.35
N ILE A 30 3.66 -20.68 -2.77
CA ILE A 30 3.14 -19.36 -2.41
C ILE A 30 2.05 -19.53 -1.37
N MET A 31 2.09 -18.70 -0.33
CA MET A 31 1.03 -18.57 0.67
C MET A 31 0.60 -17.11 0.80
N ALA A 32 -0.69 -16.84 0.91
CA ALA A 32 -1.20 -15.50 1.17
C ALA A 32 -2.19 -15.51 2.35
N SER A 33 -2.13 -14.48 3.19
CA SER A 33 -3.07 -14.28 4.29
C SER A 33 -4.01 -13.10 4.08
N SER A 34 -5.26 -13.26 4.52
CA SER A 34 -6.26 -12.19 4.58
C SER A 34 -7.27 -12.47 5.69
N PRO A 35 -7.66 -11.47 6.50
CA PRO A 35 -8.73 -11.65 7.48
C PRO A 35 -10.10 -11.86 6.80
N ASP A 36 -10.30 -11.30 5.61
CA ASP A 36 -11.48 -11.50 4.77
C ASP A 36 -11.15 -12.50 3.67
N MET A 37 -11.77 -13.68 3.76
CA MET A 37 -11.54 -14.82 2.85
C MET A 37 -12.56 -14.90 1.71
N ASP A 38 -13.56 -14.02 1.71
CA ASP A 38 -14.65 -14.00 0.71
C ASP A 38 -14.35 -13.04 -0.44
N LEU A 39 -13.20 -12.36 -0.41
CA LEU A 39 -12.75 -11.46 -1.48
C LEU A 39 -12.57 -12.19 -2.82
N ASP A 40 -12.92 -11.51 -3.92
CA ASP A 40 -12.71 -12.01 -5.28
C ASP A 40 -11.25 -12.37 -5.57
N THR A 41 -10.31 -11.58 -5.03
CA THR A 41 -8.87 -11.83 -5.16
C THR A 41 -8.43 -13.09 -4.42
N VAL A 42 -9.01 -13.40 -3.26
CA VAL A 42 -8.77 -14.64 -2.52
C VAL A 42 -9.28 -15.83 -3.33
N SER A 43 -10.48 -15.71 -3.91
CA SER A 43 -11.02 -16.72 -4.83
C SER A 43 -10.13 -16.93 -6.06
N ALA A 44 -9.59 -15.85 -6.63
CA ALA A 44 -8.67 -15.93 -7.77
C ALA A 44 -7.32 -16.57 -7.41
N LEU A 45 -6.75 -16.23 -6.25
CA LEU A 45 -5.53 -16.85 -5.71
C LEU A 45 -5.73 -18.36 -5.50
N ARG A 46 -6.89 -18.77 -4.97
CA ARG A 46 -7.24 -20.18 -4.78
C ARG A 46 -7.25 -20.94 -6.11
N LYS A 47 -7.85 -20.35 -7.15
CA LYS A 47 -7.95 -20.95 -8.49
C LYS A 47 -6.58 -21.18 -9.14
N ILE A 48 -5.60 -20.33 -8.87
CA ILE A 48 -4.23 -20.50 -9.40
C ILE A 48 -3.36 -21.43 -8.53
N GLY A 49 -3.89 -21.97 -7.42
CA GLY A 49 -3.21 -22.96 -6.58
C GLY A 49 -2.36 -22.38 -5.45
N VAL A 50 -2.56 -21.11 -5.09
CA VAL A 50 -1.88 -20.47 -3.95
C VAL A 50 -2.50 -20.97 -2.65
N LYS A 51 -1.68 -21.23 -1.63
CA LYS A 51 -2.15 -21.56 -0.28
C LYS A 51 -2.73 -20.31 0.38
N LEU A 52 -3.87 -20.46 1.04
CA LEU A 52 -4.58 -19.34 1.67
C LEU A 52 -4.83 -19.64 3.14
N THR A 53 -4.69 -18.63 3.98
CA THR A 53 -4.93 -18.74 5.42
C THR A 53 -5.47 -17.43 5.98
N PRO A 54 -6.35 -17.44 7.00
CA PRO A 54 -6.71 -16.22 7.72
C PRO A 54 -5.61 -15.75 8.68
N HIS A 55 -4.54 -16.52 8.89
CA HIS A 55 -3.55 -16.28 9.93
C HIS A 55 -2.20 -15.80 9.37
N ASN A 56 -1.80 -14.57 9.71
CA ASN A 56 -0.54 -13.99 9.25
C ASN A 56 0.68 -14.81 9.71
N LYS A 57 0.64 -15.32 10.95
CA LYS A 57 1.72 -16.13 11.54
C LYS A 57 2.01 -17.42 10.76
N GLU A 58 0.98 -18.04 10.18
CA GLU A 58 1.17 -19.22 9.33
C GLU A 58 1.91 -18.85 8.04
N THR A 59 1.57 -17.69 7.46
CA THR A 59 2.25 -17.19 6.27
C THR A 59 3.72 -16.88 6.55
N VAL A 60 4.03 -16.30 7.72
CA VAL A 60 5.42 -16.08 8.15
C VAL A 60 6.17 -17.40 8.23
N ARG A 61 5.66 -18.37 9.02
CA ARG A 61 6.32 -19.68 9.22
C ARG A 61 6.53 -20.47 7.94
N HIS A 62 5.65 -20.31 6.95
CA HIS A 62 5.75 -20.99 5.66
C HIS A 62 6.85 -20.42 4.75
N SER A 63 7.22 -19.16 4.93
CA SER A 63 7.88 -18.36 3.89
C SER A 63 9.37 -18.14 4.16
N ASP A 64 10.14 -17.95 3.09
CA ASP A 64 11.52 -17.47 3.16
C ASP A 64 11.56 -15.98 2.80
N VAL A 65 10.78 -15.58 1.79
CA VAL A 65 10.57 -14.18 1.40
C VAL A 65 9.14 -13.78 1.73
N LEU A 66 8.96 -12.75 2.53
CA LEU A 66 7.66 -12.31 3.06
C LEU A 66 7.31 -10.91 2.53
N PHE A 67 6.35 -10.85 1.61
CA PHE A 67 5.81 -9.60 1.09
C PHE A 67 4.74 -9.02 2.02
N LEU A 68 4.90 -7.77 2.42
CA LEU A 68 3.86 -6.99 3.11
C LEU A 68 3.04 -6.23 2.06
N ALA A 69 1.89 -6.80 1.67
CA ALA A 69 1.00 -6.32 0.63
C ALA A 69 -0.33 -5.78 1.20
N VAL A 70 -0.26 -5.13 2.37
CA VAL A 70 -1.39 -4.46 3.03
C VAL A 70 -1.31 -2.94 2.86
N LYS A 71 -2.36 -2.23 3.27
CA LYS A 71 -2.38 -0.76 3.26
C LYS A 71 -1.33 -0.20 4.25
N PRO A 72 -0.75 0.98 3.99
CA PRO A 72 0.32 1.56 4.82
C PRO A 72 0.01 1.63 6.32
N HIS A 73 -1.18 2.11 6.69
CA HIS A 73 -1.61 2.23 8.09
C HIS A 73 -1.79 0.87 8.80
N ILE A 74 -1.86 -0.24 8.07
CA ILE A 74 -2.00 -1.59 8.64
C ILE A 74 -0.63 -2.16 9.04
N ILE A 75 0.46 -1.72 8.40
CA ILE A 75 1.82 -2.25 8.60
C ILE A 75 2.24 -2.24 10.07
N PRO A 76 2.11 -1.15 10.85
CA PRO A 76 2.51 -1.12 12.25
C PRO A 76 1.90 -2.24 13.11
N PHE A 77 0.63 -2.57 12.86
CA PHE A 77 -0.10 -3.61 13.59
C PHE A 77 0.36 -5.02 13.19
N ILE A 78 0.59 -5.23 11.89
CA ILE A 78 1.13 -6.51 11.40
C ILE A 78 2.50 -6.77 12.00
N LEU A 79 3.40 -5.78 11.96
CA LEU A 79 4.75 -5.95 12.51
C LEU A 79 4.75 -6.29 14.00
N ASP A 80 3.84 -5.71 14.79
CA ASP A 80 3.66 -6.07 16.20
C ASP A 80 3.10 -7.49 16.36
N GLU A 81 2.19 -7.91 15.47
CA GLU A 81 1.59 -9.25 15.49
C GLU A 81 2.61 -10.36 15.16
N ILE A 82 3.41 -10.16 14.11
CA ILE A 82 4.29 -11.19 13.54
C ILE A 82 5.75 -11.08 13.98
N GLY A 83 6.15 -9.98 14.63
CA GLY A 83 7.56 -9.68 14.90
C GLY A 83 8.29 -10.79 15.65
N ALA A 84 7.61 -11.45 16.60
CA ALA A 84 8.15 -12.58 17.36
C ALA A 84 8.32 -13.88 16.53
N ASP A 85 7.61 -14.00 15.41
CA ASP A 85 7.67 -15.15 14.50
C ASP A 85 8.70 -14.93 13.35
N ILE A 86 9.31 -13.74 13.25
CA ILE A 86 10.39 -13.46 12.30
C ILE A 86 11.69 -14.16 12.75
N GLU A 87 12.45 -14.65 11.76
CA GLU A 87 13.62 -15.52 11.90
C GLU A 87 14.71 -15.06 10.95
N ASP A 88 15.96 -15.45 11.21
CA ASP A 88 17.13 -14.98 10.45
C ASP A 88 17.06 -15.35 8.97
N ARG A 89 16.31 -16.40 8.62
CA ARG A 89 16.06 -16.80 7.22
C ARG A 89 15.19 -15.79 6.45
N HIS A 90 14.33 -15.05 7.14
CA HIS A 90 13.26 -14.28 6.51
C HIS A 90 13.80 -12.99 5.89
N ILE A 91 13.42 -12.73 4.64
CA ILE A 91 13.58 -11.43 4.00
C ILE A 91 12.20 -10.76 3.97
N VAL A 92 12.05 -9.65 4.70
CA VAL A 92 10.81 -8.89 4.76
C VAL A 92 10.80 -7.85 3.65
N VAL A 93 9.89 -8.01 2.69
CA VAL A 93 9.75 -7.12 1.53
C VAL A 93 8.49 -6.26 1.71
N SER A 94 8.65 -4.97 2.00
CA SER A 94 7.49 -4.07 2.13
C SER A 94 7.10 -3.47 0.79
N CYS A 95 5.84 -3.67 0.38
CA CYS A 95 5.25 -3.02 -0.79
C CYS A 95 4.34 -1.84 -0.44
N ALA A 96 4.30 -1.43 0.83
CA ALA A 96 3.41 -0.40 1.30
C ALA A 96 3.94 1.00 0.94
N ALA A 97 3.13 1.77 0.20
CA ALA A 97 3.47 3.13 -0.18
C ALA A 97 3.72 4.02 1.04
N GLY A 98 4.80 4.79 1.03
CA GLY A 98 5.17 5.71 2.10
C GLY A 98 5.64 5.07 3.42
N VAL A 99 5.77 3.74 3.49
CA VAL A 99 6.32 3.08 4.69
C VAL A 99 7.82 2.92 4.53
N THR A 100 8.60 3.56 5.40
CA THR A 100 10.06 3.55 5.32
C THR A 100 10.68 2.27 5.86
N ILE A 101 11.85 1.91 5.34
CA ILE A 101 12.70 0.83 5.87
C ILE A 101 12.94 1.07 7.35
N SER A 102 13.36 2.28 7.71
CA SER A 102 13.64 2.67 9.11
C SER A 102 12.46 2.40 10.04
N SER A 103 11.23 2.71 9.62
CA SER A 103 10.03 2.46 10.44
C SER A 103 9.79 0.97 10.70
N ILE A 104 10.08 0.12 9.71
CA ILE A 104 9.91 -1.34 9.79
C ILE A 104 11.03 -1.94 10.65
N GLU A 105 12.28 -1.61 10.36
CA GLU A 105 13.45 -2.09 11.11
C GLU A 105 13.35 -1.71 12.58
N LYS A 106 12.94 -0.47 12.90
CA LYS A 106 12.75 -0.03 14.28
C LYS A 106 11.76 -0.89 15.05
N LYS A 107 10.63 -1.28 14.44
CA LYS A 107 9.64 -2.15 15.06
C LYS A 107 10.12 -3.59 15.19
N LEU A 108 10.68 -4.15 14.13
CA LEU A 108 11.17 -5.54 14.15
C LEU A 108 12.38 -5.72 15.09
N SER A 109 13.20 -4.68 15.25
CA SER A 109 14.35 -4.68 16.18
C SER A 109 13.96 -4.84 17.64
N ALA A 110 12.69 -4.57 18.01
CA ALA A 110 12.19 -4.84 19.35
C ALA A 110 12.06 -6.35 19.65
N PHE A 111 11.95 -7.18 18.62
CA PHE A 111 11.80 -8.64 18.73
C PHE A 111 13.07 -9.39 18.40
N ARG A 112 13.86 -8.89 17.43
CA ARG A 112 15.06 -9.56 16.95
C ARG A 112 16.10 -8.56 16.44
N PRO A 113 17.39 -8.71 16.78
CA PRO A 113 18.43 -7.86 16.21
C PRO A 113 18.62 -8.15 14.71
N GLY A 114 18.88 -7.12 13.93
CA GLY A 114 19.26 -7.22 12.52
C GLY A 114 18.19 -7.78 11.56
N PRO A 115 16.94 -7.26 11.55
CA PRO A 115 15.93 -7.72 10.61
C PRO A 115 16.31 -7.39 9.16
N ARG A 116 16.30 -8.39 8.28
CA ARG A 116 16.55 -8.23 6.83
C ARG A 116 15.30 -7.65 6.16
N VAL A 117 15.33 -6.36 5.86
CA VAL A 117 14.20 -5.62 5.27
C VAL A 117 14.59 -5.07 3.90
N ILE A 118 13.68 -5.18 2.93
CA ILE A 118 13.79 -4.51 1.63
C ILE A 118 12.49 -3.74 1.40
N ARG A 119 12.59 -2.48 0.99
CA ARG A 119 11.43 -1.73 0.53
C ARG A 119 11.33 -1.86 -0.98
N CYS A 120 10.17 -2.25 -1.46
CA CYS A 120 9.90 -2.48 -2.87
C CYS A 120 8.69 -1.66 -3.29
N MET A 121 8.74 -1.06 -4.48
CA MET A 121 7.58 -0.43 -5.08
C MET A 121 7.39 -1.00 -6.48
N THR A 122 6.16 -1.42 -6.77
CA THR A 122 5.79 -2.01 -8.06
C THR A 122 4.38 -1.60 -8.45
N ASN A 123 3.91 -2.06 -9.61
CA ASN A 123 2.60 -1.73 -10.16
C ASN A 123 1.85 -2.99 -10.64
N THR A 124 0.55 -2.85 -10.92
CA THR A 124 -0.31 -3.99 -11.29
C THR A 124 0.04 -4.69 -12.62
N PRO A 125 0.70 -4.05 -13.62
CA PRO A 125 1.21 -4.73 -14.82
C PRO A 125 2.15 -5.93 -14.59
N VAL A 126 2.65 -6.15 -13.37
CA VAL A 126 3.33 -7.42 -13.00
C VAL A 126 2.50 -8.66 -13.31
N VAL A 127 1.17 -8.54 -13.33
CA VAL A 127 0.23 -9.63 -13.69
C VAL A 127 0.38 -10.12 -15.12
N VAL A 128 0.87 -9.26 -16.03
CA VAL A 128 1.20 -9.58 -17.43
C VAL A 128 2.71 -9.55 -17.69
N ARG A 129 3.53 -9.54 -16.63
CA ARG A 129 5.00 -9.54 -16.66
C ARG A 129 5.63 -8.30 -17.31
N GLU A 130 4.91 -7.18 -17.29
CA GLU A 130 5.37 -5.87 -17.80
C GLU A 130 5.36 -4.85 -16.65
N GLY A 131 5.64 -5.32 -15.44
CA GLY A 131 5.73 -4.47 -14.26
C GLY A 131 6.92 -3.52 -14.32
N ALA A 132 6.85 -2.43 -13.56
CA ALA A 132 7.98 -1.55 -13.31
C ALA A 132 8.21 -1.48 -11.81
N THR A 133 9.30 -2.09 -11.37
CA THR A 133 9.65 -2.29 -9.97
C THR A 133 10.92 -1.54 -9.64
N VAL A 134 10.95 -0.88 -8.50
CA VAL A 134 12.18 -0.42 -7.86
C VAL A 134 12.25 -0.95 -6.45
N TYR A 135 13.46 -1.11 -5.91
CA TYR A 135 13.65 -1.50 -4.52
C TYR A 135 14.85 -0.78 -3.90
N ALA A 136 14.85 -0.69 -2.56
CA ALA A 136 15.98 -0.24 -1.76
C ALA A 136 16.21 -1.24 -0.61
N THR A 137 17.46 -1.59 -0.36
CA THR A 137 17.87 -2.54 0.68
C THR A 137 17.99 -1.86 2.03
N GLY A 138 17.53 -2.52 3.09
CA GLY A 138 17.67 -2.02 4.46
C GLY A 138 19.04 -2.26 5.06
N THR A 139 19.23 -1.74 6.27
CA THR A 139 20.51 -1.68 6.97
C THR A 139 21.14 -3.06 7.15
N HIS A 140 20.32 -4.09 7.37
CA HIS A 140 20.77 -5.46 7.64
C HIS A 140 20.50 -6.44 6.50
N ALA A 141 20.00 -5.96 5.35
CA ALA A 141 19.85 -6.79 4.17
C ALA A 141 21.22 -7.13 3.58
N GLN A 142 21.42 -8.39 3.21
CA GLN A 142 22.65 -8.83 2.58
C GLN A 142 22.63 -8.50 1.08
N VAL A 143 23.80 -8.44 0.44
CA VAL A 143 23.90 -8.18 -1.01
C VAL A 143 23.17 -9.27 -1.81
N GLU A 144 23.18 -10.50 -1.31
CA GLU A 144 22.48 -11.65 -1.86
C GLU A 144 20.96 -11.49 -1.80
N ASP A 145 20.45 -10.73 -0.82
CA ASP A 145 19.00 -10.50 -0.63
C ASP A 145 18.46 -9.57 -1.71
N GLY A 146 19.19 -8.48 -1.97
CA GLY A 146 18.90 -7.56 -3.07
C GLY A 146 18.91 -8.29 -4.41
N ARG A 147 19.96 -9.07 -4.68
CA ARG A 147 20.05 -9.88 -5.91
C ARG A 147 18.92 -10.89 -6.05
N LEU A 148 18.54 -11.55 -4.95
CA LEU A 148 17.43 -12.51 -4.97
C LEU A 148 16.11 -11.81 -5.29
N LEU A 149 15.84 -10.66 -4.68
CA LEU A 149 14.63 -9.89 -4.96
C LEU A 149 14.64 -9.37 -6.39
N GLU A 150 15.75 -8.84 -6.87
CA GLU A 150 15.91 -8.33 -8.24
C GLU A 150 15.64 -9.44 -9.27
N GLN A 151 16.22 -10.63 -9.07
CA GLN A 151 15.95 -11.79 -9.94
C GLN A 151 14.48 -12.21 -9.91
N LEU A 152 13.88 -12.25 -8.73
CA LEU A 152 12.47 -12.61 -8.58
C LEU A 152 11.56 -11.59 -9.27
N MET A 153 11.75 -10.30 -9.01
CA MET A 153 10.92 -9.22 -9.55
C MET A 153 11.17 -8.98 -11.06
N SER A 154 12.39 -9.23 -11.55
CA SER A 154 12.70 -9.16 -12.98
C SER A 154 11.95 -10.20 -13.82
N SER A 155 11.48 -11.28 -13.21
CA SER A 155 10.64 -12.28 -13.90
C SER A 155 9.25 -11.77 -14.29
N VAL A 156 8.80 -10.69 -13.63
CA VAL A 156 7.49 -10.07 -13.78
C VAL A 156 7.55 -8.63 -14.28
N GLY A 157 8.70 -8.17 -14.77
CA GLY A 157 8.86 -6.86 -15.41
C GLY A 157 10.25 -6.27 -15.22
N PHE A 158 10.38 -4.97 -15.45
CA PHE A 158 11.58 -4.21 -15.13
C PHE A 158 11.78 -4.15 -13.61
N CYS A 159 13.01 -4.36 -13.16
CA CYS A 159 13.41 -4.20 -11.77
C CYS A 159 14.79 -3.55 -11.70
N THR A 160 14.98 -2.60 -10.78
CA THR A 160 16.29 -2.00 -10.49
C THR A 160 16.35 -1.55 -9.04
N GLU A 161 17.55 -1.55 -8.49
CA GLU A 161 17.85 -0.92 -7.20
C GLU A 161 17.86 0.61 -7.35
N VAL A 162 17.36 1.31 -6.33
CA VAL A 162 17.39 2.77 -6.20
C VAL A 162 17.62 3.16 -4.75
N GLU A 163 18.05 4.39 -4.51
CA GLU A 163 18.03 4.98 -3.17
C GLU A 163 16.58 5.13 -2.65
N GLU A 164 16.37 4.90 -1.35
CA GLU A 164 15.03 4.86 -0.76
C GLU A 164 14.25 6.19 -0.95
N ASP A 165 14.95 7.32 -0.92
CA ASP A 165 14.37 8.66 -1.09
C ASP A 165 13.74 8.87 -2.47
N LEU A 166 14.23 8.16 -3.50
CA LEU A 166 13.69 8.17 -4.85
C LEU A 166 12.41 7.34 -4.99
N ILE A 167 12.14 6.38 -4.10
CA ILE A 167 10.97 5.48 -4.21
C ILE A 167 9.66 6.27 -4.20
N ASN A 168 9.56 7.35 -3.43
CA ASN A 168 8.36 8.20 -3.40
C ASN A 168 8.14 8.93 -4.75
N THR A 169 9.23 9.30 -5.43
CA THR A 169 9.18 9.90 -6.77
C THR A 169 8.78 8.86 -7.82
N VAL A 170 9.34 7.65 -7.74
CA VAL A 170 9.02 6.54 -8.64
C VAL A 170 7.55 6.11 -8.49
N THR A 171 7.01 6.12 -7.27
CA THR A 171 5.58 5.83 -7.00
C THR A 171 4.65 6.70 -7.84
N GLY A 172 4.94 8.00 -7.95
CA GLY A 172 4.14 8.94 -8.73
C GLY A 172 4.21 8.69 -10.25
N LEU A 173 5.31 8.11 -10.73
CA LEU A 173 5.53 7.85 -12.16
C LEU A 173 5.06 6.45 -12.57
N SER A 174 5.68 5.39 -12.06
CA SER A 174 5.42 4.01 -12.49
C SER A 174 4.26 3.33 -11.74
N GLY A 175 4.04 3.70 -10.47
CA GLY A 175 2.96 3.18 -9.64
C GLY A 175 1.58 3.69 -10.08
N SER A 176 1.46 4.99 -10.33
CA SER A 176 0.21 5.65 -10.75
C SER A 176 0.02 5.75 -12.28
N GLY A 177 1.07 5.53 -13.07
CA GLY A 177 1.05 5.68 -14.52
C GLY A 177 0.91 4.44 -15.43
N PRO A 178 0.26 3.30 -15.09
CA PRO A 178 0.16 2.11 -15.98
C PRO A 178 -0.46 2.28 -17.39
N ALA A 179 -0.59 3.47 -17.95
CA ALA A 179 -1.36 3.75 -19.15
C ALA A 179 -0.53 4.31 -20.32
N TYR A 180 0.48 3.60 -20.85
CA TYR A 180 1.14 4.06 -22.09
C TYR A 180 1.56 2.92 -23.02
N GLY A 181 0.66 2.54 -23.95
CA GLY A 181 0.90 1.50 -24.97
C GLY A 181 2.06 1.80 -25.95
N ALA A 182 2.59 3.03 -25.97
CA ALA A 182 3.79 3.40 -26.75
C ALA A 182 5.12 3.15 -26.01
N ALA A 183 5.09 2.76 -24.73
CA ALA A 183 6.28 2.58 -23.90
C ALA A 183 7.26 1.54 -24.46
N LYS A 184 6.76 0.49 -25.13
CA LYS A 184 7.61 -0.58 -25.67
C LYS A 184 8.62 -0.09 -26.73
N MET A 185 8.23 0.85 -27.60
CA MET A 185 9.16 1.42 -28.58
C MET A 185 10.27 2.24 -27.92
N LEU A 186 9.91 3.01 -26.88
CA LEU A 186 10.88 3.80 -26.13
C LEU A 186 11.86 2.90 -25.35
N LEU A 187 11.38 1.81 -24.74
CA LEU A 187 12.22 0.88 -23.99
C LEU A 187 13.27 0.14 -24.84
N HIS A 188 13.03 -0.02 -26.14
CA HIS A 188 13.95 -0.69 -27.07
C HIS A 188 14.73 0.30 -27.97
N SER A 189 14.64 1.61 -27.68
CA SER A 189 15.27 2.66 -28.45
C SER A 189 16.14 3.52 -27.55
N GLU A 190 17.35 3.85 -28.01
CA GLU A 190 18.20 4.85 -27.32
C GLU A 190 17.81 6.29 -27.69
N GLN A 191 16.78 6.47 -28.53
CA GLN A 191 16.34 7.79 -29.00
C GLN A 191 15.49 8.50 -27.95
N HIS A 192 15.61 9.83 -27.91
CA HIS A 192 14.79 10.66 -27.03
C HIS A 192 13.29 10.51 -27.36
N PRO A 193 12.35 10.48 -26.39
CA PRO A 193 10.92 10.35 -26.65
C PRO A 193 10.38 11.39 -27.63
N GLY A 194 10.94 12.61 -27.59
CA GLY A 194 10.61 13.68 -28.54
C GLY A 194 10.98 13.32 -29.99
N GLN A 195 12.12 12.66 -30.20
CA GLN A 195 12.55 12.19 -31.53
C GLN A 195 11.66 11.06 -32.04
N LEU A 196 11.30 10.10 -31.19
CA LEU A 196 10.33 9.06 -31.56
C LEU A 196 8.97 9.65 -31.92
N LYS A 197 8.52 10.66 -31.16
CA LYS A 197 7.31 11.43 -31.47
C LYS A 197 7.45 12.13 -32.83
N ASP A 198 8.60 12.74 -33.12
CA ASP A 198 8.84 13.40 -34.41
C ASP A 198 8.89 12.39 -35.59
N HIS A 199 9.43 11.18 -35.39
CA HIS A 199 9.43 10.11 -36.41
C HIS A 199 8.03 9.63 -36.80
N VAL A 200 7.01 9.83 -35.94
CA VAL A 200 5.60 9.54 -36.23
C VAL A 200 4.88 10.76 -36.83
N CYS A 201 5.44 11.96 -36.70
CA CYS A 201 4.84 13.20 -37.17
C CYS A 201 5.35 13.59 -38.56
N SER A 202 4.60 13.20 -39.60
CA SER A 202 4.83 13.77 -40.93
C SER A 202 4.43 15.25 -40.99
N PRO A 203 5.17 16.12 -41.71
CA PRO A 203 4.77 17.52 -41.91
C PRO A 203 3.34 17.63 -42.46
N GLY A 204 2.49 18.42 -41.79
CA GLY A 204 1.08 18.59 -42.15
C GLY A 204 0.16 17.39 -41.87
N GLY A 205 0.65 16.31 -41.25
CA GLY A 205 -0.11 15.09 -40.99
C GLY A 205 -1.17 15.19 -39.89
N ALA A 206 -2.01 14.16 -39.75
CA ALA A 206 -3.04 14.10 -38.72
C ALA A 206 -2.45 14.08 -37.29
N THR A 207 -1.31 13.41 -37.10
CA THR A 207 -0.65 13.30 -35.79
C THR A 207 -0.21 14.66 -35.24
N ILE A 208 0.36 15.54 -36.07
CA ILE A 208 0.83 16.85 -35.60
C ILE A 208 -0.33 17.78 -35.23
N HIS A 209 -1.48 17.65 -35.91
CA HIS A 209 -2.71 18.37 -35.54
C HIS A 209 -3.29 17.87 -34.22
N ALA A 210 -3.30 16.55 -33.98
CA ALA A 210 -3.72 15.98 -32.72
C ALA A 210 -2.81 16.41 -31.56
N LEU A 211 -1.48 16.39 -31.78
CA LEU A 211 -0.51 16.88 -30.79
C LEU A 211 -0.73 18.36 -30.49
N HIS A 212 -1.01 19.20 -31.49
CA HIS A 212 -1.30 20.62 -31.26
C HIS A 212 -2.48 20.79 -30.29
N VAL A 213 -3.59 20.07 -30.48
CA VAL A 213 -4.75 20.14 -29.57
C VAL A 213 -4.38 19.69 -28.14
N LEU A 214 -3.57 18.62 -28.01
CA LEU A 214 -3.10 18.16 -26.71
C LEU A 214 -2.22 19.21 -26.01
N GLU A 215 -1.31 19.86 -26.73
CA GLU A 215 -0.47 20.93 -26.16
C GLU A 215 -1.31 22.16 -25.79
N SER A 216 -2.30 22.54 -26.62
CA SER A 216 -3.23 23.64 -26.31
C SER A 216 -4.04 23.38 -25.04
N GLY A 217 -4.35 22.11 -24.74
CA GLY A 217 -5.01 21.68 -23.52
C GLY A 217 -4.09 21.53 -22.31
N GLY A 218 -2.79 21.81 -22.43
CA GLY A 218 -1.83 21.63 -21.35
C GLY A 218 -1.59 20.16 -20.98
N PHE A 219 -1.68 19.24 -21.94
CA PHE A 219 -1.57 17.80 -21.66
C PHE A 219 -0.31 17.43 -20.86
N ARG A 220 0.85 18.01 -21.19
CA ARG A 220 2.11 17.78 -20.46
C ARG A 220 2.06 18.26 -19.02
N SER A 221 1.50 19.45 -18.77
CA SER A 221 1.43 19.99 -17.41
C SER A 221 0.47 19.18 -16.55
N LEU A 222 -0.63 18.66 -17.11
CA LEU A 222 -1.53 17.76 -16.40
C LEU A 222 -0.83 16.47 -15.95
N LEU A 223 0.03 15.89 -16.80
CA LEU A 223 0.83 14.71 -16.44
C LEU A 223 1.83 15.02 -15.32
N ILE A 224 2.53 16.15 -15.39
CA ILE A 224 3.47 16.60 -14.35
C ILE A 224 2.75 16.79 -13.02
N ASN A 225 1.60 17.48 -13.04
CA ASN A 225 0.80 17.74 -11.85
C ASN A 225 0.26 16.44 -11.23
N ALA A 226 -0.10 15.45 -12.04
CA ALA A 226 -0.56 14.15 -11.55
C ALA A 226 0.55 13.39 -10.82
N VAL A 227 1.77 13.38 -11.37
CA VAL A 227 2.96 12.78 -10.72
C VAL A 227 3.28 13.50 -9.42
N GLU A 228 3.27 14.84 -9.44
CA GLU A 228 3.50 15.67 -8.26
C GLU A 228 2.46 15.38 -7.17
N ALA A 229 1.17 15.40 -7.50
CA ALA A 229 0.09 15.14 -6.55
C ALA A 229 0.19 13.74 -5.91
N SER A 230 0.53 12.71 -6.70
CA SER A 230 0.73 11.35 -6.21
C SER A 230 1.94 11.26 -5.27
N CYS A 231 3.05 11.92 -5.61
CA CYS A 231 4.25 11.98 -4.77
C CYS A 231 3.98 12.72 -3.45
N ILE A 232 3.33 13.89 -3.50
CA ILE A 232 2.91 14.66 -2.33
C ILE A 232 2.04 13.78 -1.42
N ARG A 233 1.01 13.12 -1.97
CA ARG A 233 0.12 12.28 -1.18
C ARG A 233 0.86 11.12 -0.52
N THR A 234 1.83 10.52 -1.21
CA THR A 234 2.65 9.43 -0.65
C THR A 234 3.49 9.92 0.53
N ARG A 235 4.07 11.12 0.44
CA ARG A 235 4.81 11.76 1.54
C ARG A 235 3.89 12.14 2.71
N GLU A 236 2.68 12.61 2.44
CA GLU A 236 1.69 12.88 3.49
C GLU A 236 1.34 11.60 4.26
N LEU A 237 1.08 10.50 3.56
CA LEU A 237 0.77 9.21 4.19
C LEU A 237 1.92 8.73 5.09
N GLN A 238 3.16 8.93 4.65
CA GLN A 238 4.35 8.65 5.44
C GLN A 238 4.38 9.49 6.72
N SER A 239 4.24 10.82 6.60
CA SER A 239 4.23 11.74 7.73
C SER A 239 3.10 11.46 8.72
N MET A 240 1.90 11.14 8.23
CA MET A 240 0.76 10.76 9.07
C MET A 240 1.04 9.49 9.87
N ALA A 241 1.63 8.47 9.24
CA ALA A 241 1.99 7.22 9.91
C ALA A 241 3.07 7.41 10.98
N GLU A 242 4.01 8.33 10.77
CA GLU A 242 5.03 8.68 11.76
C GLU A 242 4.44 9.47 12.94
N GLN A 243 3.48 10.37 12.69
CA GLN A 243 2.82 11.17 13.73
C GLN A 243 1.87 10.34 14.62
N GLU A 244 1.14 9.37 14.05
CA GLU A 244 0.30 8.45 14.83
C GLU A 244 1.12 7.56 15.79
N GLN A 245 2.43 7.37 15.54
CA GLN A 245 3.33 6.69 16.47
C GLN A 245 3.80 7.56 17.65
N VAL A 246 3.60 8.89 17.60
CA VAL A 246 3.96 9.82 18.68
C VAL A 246 2.70 10.27 19.43
N SER A 247 2.08 9.38 20.22
CA SER A 247 1.65 9.71 21.60
C SER A 247 0.88 8.57 22.31
N PRO A 248 1.51 7.91 23.30
CA PRO A 248 0.78 7.23 24.39
C PRO A 248 -0.01 8.23 25.26
N ALA A 249 0.34 9.52 25.21
CA ALA A 249 -0.26 10.59 26.00
C ALA A 249 -1.64 11.04 25.49
N ALA A 250 -1.95 10.89 24.20
CA ALA A 250 -3.29 11.20 23.67
C ALA A 250 -4.34 10.18 24.16
N ILE A 251 -3.93 8.91 24.34
CA ILE A 251 -4.81 7.83 24.82
C ILE A 251 -5.25 8.06 26.28
N LYS A 252 -4.37 8.63 27.13
CA LYS A 252 -4.72 8.92 28.54
C LYS A 252 -5.70 10.10 28.67
N LYS A 253 -5.67 11.07 27.77
CA LYS A 253 -6.52 12.26 27.87
C LYS A 253 -7.97 11.96 27.49
N THR A 254 -8.20 11.08 26.51
CA THR A 254 -9.56 10.72 26.07
C THR A 254 -10.28 9.77 27.04
N ILE A 255 -9.54 8.97 27.83
CA ILE A 255 -10.13 8.06 28.83
C ILE A 255 -10.47 8.80 30.13
N LEU A 256 -9.62 9.74 30.59
CA LEU A 256 -9.89 10.52 31.81
C LEU A 256 -11.04 11.53 31.64
N ASP A 257 -11.23 12.08 30.44
CA ASP A 257 -12.34 13.01 30.17
C ASP A 257 -13.69 12.29 30.02
N LYS A 258 -13.71 11.02 29.61
CA LYS A 258 -14.95 10.21 29.55
C LYS A 258 -15.37 9.65 30.91
N VAL A 259 -14.44 9.36 31.83
CA VAL A 259 -14.77 8.87 33.18
C VAL A 259 -15.34 9.98 34.08
N LYS A 260 -15.13 11.27 33.75
CA LYS A 260 -15.74 12.40 34.48
C LYS A 260 -17.14 12.78 34.03
N LEU A 261 -17.63 12.24 32.91
CA LEU A 261 -18.97 12.54 32.39
C LEU A 261 -20.01 11.43 32.64
N ASP A 262 -19.58 10.21 33.01
CA ASP A 262 -20.46 9.07 33.31
C ASP A 262 -20.35 8.60 34.77
N SER A 263 -20.45 9.52 35.73
CA SER A 263 -20.80 9.17 37.11
C SER A 263 -22.29 9.50 37.35
N PRO A 264 -23.18 8.51 37.52
CA PRO A 264 -24.56 8.79 37.91
C PRO A 264 -24.57 9.31 39.34
N ALA A 265 -25.19 10.46 39.55
CA ALA A 265 -25.52 10.97 40.87
C ALA A 265 -26.32 9.91 41.64
N GLY A 266 -25.71 9.40 42.72
CA GLY A 266 -26.33 8.47 43.64
C GLY A 266 -27.56 9.08 44.30
N ALA A 267 -28.61 8.27 44.37
CA ALA A 267 -29.92 8.58 44.91
C ALA A 267 -29.90 8.92 46.41
N SER A 268 -30.70 9.92 46.81
CA SER A 268 -31.24 10.03 48.17
C SER A 268 -32.70 10.50 48.15
N LEU A 269 -33.60 9.56 48.44
CA LEU A 269 -34.87 9.62 49.19
C LEU A 269 -35.66 10.96 49.26
N SER A 270 -36.92 10.89 48.79
CA SER A 270 -38.05 11.84 48.91
C SER A 270 -38.71 11.90 50.32
N PRO A 271 -39.82 12.64 50.59
CA PRO A 271 -40.43 13.84 49.98
C PRO A 271 -40.88 14.91 51.01
N SER A 272 -41.21 16.14 50.59
CA SER A 272 -42.37 16.91 51.10
C SER A 272 -42.51 18.29 50.42
N GLY A 273 -43.75 18.72 50.19
CA GLY A 273 -44.08 20.14 50.16
C GLY A 273 -44.70 20.71 48.88
N HIS A 274 -46.03 20.72 48.85
CA HIS A 274 -46.89 21.77 48.29
C HIS A 274 -47.10 21.91 46.77
N THR A 275 -48.20 21.28 46.35
CA THR A 275 -49.27 21.78 45.48
C THR A 275 -49.37 23.31 45.34
N LYS A 276 -49.42 23.82 44.10
CA LYS A 276 -50.59 24.55 43.52
C LYS A 276 -50.35 25.22 42.16
N LEU A 277 -51.40 25.12 41.33
CA LEU A 277 -51.89 26.08 40.31
C LEU A 277 -51.41 25.98 38.84
N LEU A 278 -52.27 25.32 38.05
CA LEU A 278 -52.63 25.54 36.63
C LEU A 278 -53.15 26.98 36.35
N PRO A 279 -53.62 27.39 35.12
CA PRO A 279 -53.60 26.75 33.77
C PRO A 279 -53.27 27.73 32.59
N HIS A 280 -53.47 27.25 31.35
CA HIS A 280 -53.75 27.95 30.06
C HIS A 280 -52.53 28.30 29.18
N SER A 281 -52.53 28.18 27.84
CA SER A 281 -53.55 27.78 26.85
C SER A 281 -52.92 27.77 25.43
N LEU A 282 -53.36 26.82 24.60
CA LEU A 282 -53.52 26.82 23.13
C LEU A 282 -52.36 27.17 22.18
N ALA A 283 -51.95 26.17 21.40
CA ALA A 283 -51.42 26.32 20.04
C ALA A 283 -52.35 25.60 19.04
N PRO A 284 -52.61 26.14 17.84
CA PRO A 284 -53.26 25.38 16.78
C PRO A 284 -52.34 25.06 15.60
N ALA A 285 -52.64 23.89 15.04
CA ALA A 285 -52.66 23.55 13.62
C ALA A 285 -51.34 23.53 12.83
N GLY A 286 -50.91 22.31 12.53
CA GLY A 286 -50.06 22.03 11.39
C GLY A 286 -50.80 22.08 10.05
N LYS A 287 -50.01 22.01 8.97
CA LYS A 287 -50.41 21.50 7.66
C LYS A 287 -49.23 20.71 7.09
N LYS A 288 -49.48 19.42 6.85
CA LYS A 288 -48.87 18.66 5.75
C LYS A 288 -49.71 18.98 4.51
N ASP A 289 -49.04 19.32 3.42
CA ASP A 289 -48.92 18.48 2.22
C ASP A 289 -47.57 18.79 1.56
#